data_AF-A0A9P4WLT8-F1
#
_entry.id   AF-A0A9P4WLT8-F1
#
_cell.length_a   1.000
_cell.length_b   1.000
_cell.length_c   1.000
_cell.angle_alpha   90.00
_cell.angle_beta   90.00
_cell.angle_gamma   90.00
#
_symmetry.space_group_name_H-M   'P 1'
#
loop_
_entity.id
_entity.type
_entity.pdbx_description
1 polymer ?
#
loop_
_entity_poly.entity_id
_entity_poly.type
_entity_poly.pdbx_seq_one_letter_code
_entity_poly.pdbx_strand_id
1 'polypeptide(L)'
;MDRAISPPPAKRRKIVQVKTSSTSHLPPSEPPGPPDPEAMRIFSWNVNGITPFLQKSITSFFKASPKAGPPHDRTPPASLREFLRRHHWPAMLLLQEVKIATKDTKTQDAVRAAINVSNLSNSSEPTYEAHFTLPNDPYNARGLRGSGKVYGICSILRRDLHGKYEVKVRTVDWDKEGRICVVELTSPDSKCAVFNIYAVNGTDNPYRDPKTGMQKGIRHDRKLAVHKLLADECSKLEEQGWHVLLGGDMNVAPDARDGYPKLRTFPQQHMINRADFHARLLQGKDSEKRFGGIDVWRQMHGDERRYTYYSRGRVWGTSCDRVDYFIAGRKLWDAGLVRDSGILDSETERGPSDHVPIWIDIAFQPSSTKT
;
A
#
# COMPACT_ATOMS: atom_id res chain seq x y z
N MET A 1 18.69 -60.68 37.31
CA MET A 1 18.28 -59.48 38.08
C MET A 1 19.20 -58.36 37.66
N ASP A 2 18.80 -57.65 36.62
CA ASP A 2 19.58 -56.57 36.01
C ASP A 2 19.60 -55.34 36.89
N ARG A 3 20.80 -54.84 37.23
CA ARG A 3 20.99 -53.56 37.91
C ARG A 3 21.56 -52.55 36.93
N ALA A 4 20.81 -51.45 36.79
CA ALA A 4 21.07 -50.31 35.92
C ALA A 4 22.38 -49.60 36.27
N ILE A 5 23.17 -49.28 35.24
CA ILE A 5 24.34 -48.39 35.30
C ILE A 5 23.90 -47.03 34.74
N SER A 6 23.86 -46.00 35.59
CA SER A 6 23.67 -44.60 35.17
C SER A 6 24.95 -44.04 34.55
N PRO A 7 24.87 -43.27 33.45
CA PRO A 7 26.04 -42.58 32.89
C PRO A 7 26.41 -41.32 33.70
N PRO A 8 27.68 -40.89 33.66
CA PRO A 8 28.23 -39.83 34.51
C PRO A 8 27.85 -38.41 34.02
N PRO A 9 28.05 -37.36 34.86
CA PRO A 9 27.56 -36.01 34.58
C PRO A 9 28.33 -35.36 33.43
N ALA A 10 27.63 -34.88 32.40
CA ALA A 10 28.22 -34.11 31.32
C ALA A 10 28.68 -32.73 31.84
N LYS A 11 30.00 -32.49 31.78
CA LYS A 11 30.63 -31.20 32.08
C LYS A 11 29.99 -30.09 31.25
N ARG A 12 29.43 -29.10 31.93
CA ARG A 12 28.83 -27.87 31.39
C ARG A 12 29.91 -27.07 30.64
N ARG A 13 30.00 -27.22 29.31
CA ARG A 13 30.81 -26.33 28.47
C ARG A 13 30.20 -24.93 28.53
N LYS A 14 30.96 -23.96 29.03
CA LYS A 14 30.67 -22.52 28.85
C LYS A 14 30.61 -22.26 27.35
N ILE A 15 29.42 -22.04 26.83
CA ILE A 15 29.22 -21.44 25.51
C ILE A 15 29.80 -20.03 25.63
N VAL A 16 30.93 -19.81 24.95
CA VAL A 16 31.42 -18.46 24.67
C VAL A 16 30.26 -17.73 24.02
N GLN A 17 29.77 -16.66 24.65
CA GLN A 17 28.86 -15.71 24.03
C GLN A 17 29.55 -15.20 22.76
N VAL A 18 29.19 -15.80 21.62
CA VAL A 18 29.33 -15.13 20.34
C VAL A 18 28.46 -13.90 20.50
N LYS A 19 29.09 -12.73 20.54
CA LYS A 19 28.41 -11.45 20.41
C LYS A 19 27.56 -11.57 19.16
N THR A 20 26.26 -11.74 19.33
CA THR A 20 25.29 -11.51 18.26
C THR A 20 25.58 -10.11 17.77
N SER A 21 26.12 -10.02 16.56
CA SER A 21 26.25 -8.78 15.83
C SER A 21 24.93 -8.04 15.97
N SER A 22 24.98 -6.87 16.58
CA SER A 22 23.88 -5.92 16.65
C SER A 22 23.20 -5.87 15.28
N THR A 23 21.92 -6.23 15.23
CA THR A 23 21.10 -5.99 14.06
C THR A 23 21.19 -4.50 13.74
N SER A 24 21.89 -4.16 12.67
CA SER A 24 21.94 -2.78 12.17
C SER A 24 20.59 -2.46 11.55
N HIS A 25 19.57 -2.27 12.39
CA HIS A 25 18.34 -1.65 11.97
C HIS A 25 18.72 -0.23 11.58
N LEU A 26 18.59 0.10 10.28
CA LEU A 26 18.70 1.47 9.84
C LEU A 26 17.70 2.31 10.65
N PRO A 27 18.06 3.54 11.06
CA PRO A 27 17.10 4.42 11.70
C PRO A 27 15.88 4.59 10.79
N PRO A 28 14.66 4.74 11.34
CA PRO A 28 13.47 4.98 10.52
C PRO A 28 13.68 6.15 9.57
N SER A 29 13.11 6.05 8.38
CA SER A 29 13.20 7.09 7.37
C SER A 29 12.47 8.35 7.85
N GLU A 30 13.06 9.51 7.58
CA GLU A 30 12.41 10.77 7.90
C GLU A 30 11.22 11.02 6.95
N PRO A 31 10.11 11.61 7.44
CA PRO A 31 9.04 12.08 6.56
C PRO A 31 9.58 13.10 5.55
N PRO A 32 9.12 13.06 4.30
CA PRO A 32 9.59 14.03 3.31
C PRO A 32 9.11 15.44 3.65
N GLY A 33 9.96 16.44 3.44
CA GLY A 33 9.55 17.85 3.44
C GLY A 33 8.53 18.16 2.34
N PRO A 34 8.02 19.39 2.21
CA PRO A 34 7.04 19.74 1.17
C PRO A 34 7.49 19.28 -0.23
N PRO A 35 6.58 18.74 -1.06
CA PRO A 35 6.94 18.38 -2.44
C PRO A 35 7.34 19.62 -3.23
N ASP A 36 8.16 19.42 -4.26
CA ASP A 36 8.39 20.44 -5.29
C ASP A 36 7.02 20.97 -5.81
N PRO A 37 6.84 22.29 -6.00
CA PRO A 37 5.60 22.85 -6.54
C PRO A 37 5.13 22.21 -7.84
N GLU A 38 6.05 21.68 -8.65
CA GLU A 38 5.81 21.00 -9.92
C GLU A 38 5.61 19.49 -9.76
N ALA A 39 5.74 18.95 -8.55
CA ALA A 39 5.54 17.55 -8.24
C ALA A 39 4.20 17.29 -7.55
N MET A 40 3.59 16.17 -7.96
CA MET A 40 2.43 15.59 -7.34
C MET A 40 2.88 14.51 -6.34
N ARG A 41 2.73 14.79 -5.04
CA ARG A 41 2.95 13.78 -4.01
C ARG A 41 1.77 12.83 -3.88
N ILE A 42 2.06 11.54 -3.94
CA ILE A 42 1.09 10.45 -3.83
C ILE A 42 1.55 9.52 -2.72
N PHE A 43 0.66 9.26 -1.75
CA PHE A 43 0.86 8.24 -0.73
C PHE A 43 0.06 6.98 -1.04
N SER A 44 0.58 5.83 -0.61
CA SER A 44 -0.16 4.58 -0.59
C SER A 44 -0.03 3.89 0.76
N TRP A 45 -1.13 3.36 1.29
CA TRP A 45 -1.17 2.76 2.62
C TRP A 45 -2.26 1.70 2.79
N ASN A 46 -1.85 0.47 3.07
CA ASN A 46 -2.76 -0.55 3.57
C ASN A 46 -3.11 -0.23 5.03
N VAL A 47 -4.35 0.19 5.27
CA VAL A 47 -4.80 0.65 6.59
C VAL A 47 -5.34 -0.49 7.46
N ASN A 48 -5.52 -1.69 6.88
CA ASN A 48 -6.04 -2.87 7.57
C ASN A 48 -7.28 -2.56 8.44
N GLY A 49 -8.29 -1.97 7.81
CA GLY A 49 -9.54 -1.52 8.42
C GLY A 49 -9.54 -0.02 8.71
N ILE A 50 -10.51 0.69 8.14
CA ILE A 50 -10.56 2.16 8.22
C ILE A 50 -11.02 2.70 9.58
N THR A 51 -11.75 1.91 10.36
CA THR A 51 -12.46 2.38 11.58
C THR A 51 -11.59 3.13 12.58
N PRO A 52 -10.35 2.69 12.91
CA PRO A 52 -9.49 3.43 13.82
C PRO A 52 -9.19 4.87 13.40
N PHE A 53 -9.21 5.14 12.08
CA PHE A 53 -8.88 6.45 11.51
C PHE A 53 -10.04 7.45 11.50
N LEU A 54 -11.24 7.00 11.89
CA LEU A 54 -12.47 7.80 11.88
C LEU A 54 -12.87 8.29 13.27
N GLN A 55 -12.17 7.83 14.31
CA GLN A 55 -12.46 8.22 15.68
C GLN A 55 -11.94 9.65 15.93
N LYS A 56 -12.76 10.49 16.56
CA LYS A 56 -12.28 11.78 17.08
C LYS A 56 -11.25 11.49 18.17
N SER A 57 -10.10 12.17 18.12
CA SER A 57 -9.07 12.01 19.15
C SER A 57 -9.68 12.23 20.54
N ILE A 58 -9.54 11.25 21.44
CA ILE A 58 -10.04 11.29 22.82
C ILE A 58 -9.44 12.49 23.58
N THR A 59 -8.28 13.00 23.16
CA THR A 59 -7.67 14.23 23.73
C THR A 59 -8.53 15.49 23.54
N SER A 60 -9.52 15.50 22.65
CA SER A 60 -10.51 16.58 22.55
C SER A 60 -11.43 16.68 23.77
N PHE A 61 -11.53 15.62 24.59
CA PHE A 61 -12.33 15.56 25.80
C PHE A 61 -11.53 15.85 27.09
N PHE A 62 -10.19 15.90 27.02
CA PHE A 62 -9.34 16.12 28.19
C PHE A 62 -8.50 17.39 28.01
N LYS A 63 -8.69 18.39 28.90
CA LYS A 63 -7.78 19.54 28.98
C LYS A 63 -6.36 19.06 29.28
N ALA A 64 -5.39 19.48 28.46
CA ALA A 64 -3.99 19.14 28.66
C ALA A 64 -3.51 19.55 30.06
N SER A 65 -2.96 18.61 30.82
CA SER A 65 -2.28 18.91 32.08
C SER A 65 -0.97 19.67 31.81
N PRO A 66 -0.62 20.71 32.60
CA PRO A 66 0.58 21.53 32.39
C PRO A 66 1.92 20.78 32.55
N LYS A 67 1.89 19.51 32.96
CA LYS A 67 3.08 18.68 33.25
C LYS A 67 3.44 17.68 32.15
N ALA A 68 2.86 17.81 30.95
CA ALA A 68 3.27 16.97 29.84
C ALA A 68 4.69 17.35 29.40
N GLY A 69 5.61 16.38 29.44
CA GLY A 69 6.96 16.51 28.92
C GLY A 69 7.02 16.86 27.41
N PRO A 70 8.22 17.06 26.86
CA PRO A 70 8.40 17.57 25.50
C PRO A 70 7.70 16.71 24.44
N PRO A 71 7.33 17.28 23.27
CA PRO A 71 6.35 16.71 22.35
C PRO A 71 6.81 15.46 21.58
N HIS A 72 8.04 14.99 21.80
CA HIS A 72 8.69 14.00 20.94
C HIS A 72 8.20 12.54 21.11
N ASP A 73 7.45 12.22 22.17
CA ASP A 73 7.06 10.84 22.52
C ASP A 73 5.58 10.49 22.28
N ARG A 74 4.82 11.34 21.59
CA ARG A 74 3.40 11.07 21.35
C ARG A 74 3.19 10.53 19.94
N THR A 75 2.82 9.25 19.84
CA THR A 75 2.26 8.68 18.62
C THR A 75 1.08 9.57 18.15
N PRO A 76 1.11 10.10 16.92
CA PRO A 76 0.02 10.90 16.37
C PRO A 76 -1.30 10.13 16.46
N PRO A 77 -2.42 10.82 16.67
CA PRO A 77 -3.72 10.18 16.63
C PRO A 77 -3.93 9.54 15.25
N ALA A 78 -4.51 8.35 15.22
CA ALA A 78 -4.94 7.71 13.98
C ALA A 78 -6.05 8.55 13.35
N SER A 79 -5.69 9.50 12.49
CA SER A 79 -6.59 10.46 11.86
C SER A 79 -6.16 10.71 10.43
N LEU A 80 -7.09 10.55 9.49
CA LEU A 80 -6.83 10.82 8.08
C LEU A 80 -6.47 12.29 7.85
N ARG A 81 -7.20 13.23 8.46
CA ARG A 81 -6.91 14.66 8.32
C ARG A 81 -5.53 15.01 8.84
N GLU A 82 -5.16 14.48 10.00
CA GLU A 82 -3.85 14.74 10.59
C GLU A 82 -2.73 14.17 9.73
N PHE A 83 -2.92 12.97 9.19
CA PHE A 83 -2.00 12.38 8.21
C PHE A 83 -1.81 13.29 6.99
N LEU A 84 -2.91 13.77 6.40
CA LEU A 84 -2.85 14.68 5.25
C LEU A 84 -2.09 15.97 5.61
N ARG A 85 -2.37 16.55 6.79
CA ARG A 85 -1.77 17.80 7.25
C ARG A 85 -0.25 17.69 7.45
N ARG A 86 0.19 16.68 8.18
CA ARG A 86 1.60 16.49 8.55
C ARG A 86 2.48 16.02 7.39
N HIS A 87 1.88 15.47 6.34
CA HIS A 87 2.55 15.06 5.11
C HIS A 87 2.34 16.08 3.98
N HIS A 88 2.14 17.34 4.34
CA HIS A 88 2.09 18.50 3.44
C HIS A 88 1.00 18.42 2.36
N TRP A 89 -0.17 17.92 2.74
CA TRP A 89 -1.37 17.87 1.90
C TRP A 89 -1.12 17.20 0.55
N PRO A 90 -0.78 15.90 0.53
CA PRO A 90 -0.47 15.19 -0.71
C PRO A 90 -1.64 15.29 -1.69
N ALA A 91 -1.34 15.23 -2.98
CA ALA A 91 -2.37 15.30 -4.01
C ALA A 91 -3.29 14.08 -3.97
N MET A 92 -2.74 12.92 -3.60
CA MET A 92 -3.50 11.68 -3.46
C MET A 92 -3.05 10.87 -2.25
N LEU A 93 -4.01 10.21 -1.60
CA LEU A 93 -3.79 9.18 -0.60
C LEU A 93 -4.58 7.92 -1.00
N LEU A 94 -3.84 6.87 -1.35
CA LEU A 94 -4.37 5.60 -1.83
C LEU A 94 -4.45 4.62 -0.67
N LEU A 95 -5.67 4.29 -0.22
CA LEU A 95 -5.90 3.40 0.92
C LEU A 95 -6.31 2.00 0.47
N GLN A 96 -5.68 0.97 1.06
CA GLN A 96 -6.03 -0.43 0.87
C GLN A 96 -6.60 -1.08 2.13
N GLU A 97 -7.36 -2.16 1.96
CA GLU A 97 -8.08 -2.86 3.03
C GLU A 97 -8.94 -1.94 3.89
N VAL A 98 -9.74 -1.05 3.28
CA VAL A 98 -10.61 -0.18 4.08
C VAL A 98 -11.68 -0.95 4.84
N LYS A 99 -12.03 -2.16 4.39
CA LYS A 99 -13.01 -3.09 5.01
C LYS A 99 -14.39 -2.47 5.21
N ILE A 100 -14.82 -1.68 4.23
CA ILE A 100 -16.15 -1.09 4.16
C ILE A 100 -17.02 -1.95 3.25
N ALA A 101 -18.20 -2.35 3.72
CA ALA A 101 -19.18 -3.03 2.86
C ALA A 101 -19.84 -2.03 1.90
N THR A 102 -20.17 -2.45 0.68
CA THR A 102 -20.77 -1.58 -0.34
C THR A 102 -22.02 -0.83 0.12
N LYS A 103 -22.83 -1.44 1.01
CA LYS A 103 -24.04 -0.84 1.59
C LYS A 103 -23.80 -0.01 2.86
N ASP A 104 -22.58 0.05 3.37
CA ASP A 104 -22.22 0.79 4.58
C ASP A 104 -21.95 2.26 4.25
N THR A 105 -23.02 2.98 3.89
CA THR A 105 -22.95 4.41 3.53
C THR A 105 -22.50 5.27 4.71
N LYS A 106 -22.91 4.90 5.93
CA LYS A 106 -22.51 5.59 7.17
C LYS A 106 -20.99 5.64 7.33
N THR A 107 -20.29 4.53 7.11
CA THR A 107 -18.83 4.51 7.21
C THR A 107 -18.17 5.28 6.07
N GLN A 108 -18.73 5.22 4.85
CA GLN A 108 -18.26 6.04 3.73
C GLN A 108 -18.39 7.54 4.01
N ASP A 109 -19.51 7.98 4.59
CA ASP A 109 -19.73 9.38 4.97
C ASP A 109 -18.80 9.81 6.11
N ALA A 110 -18.53 8.93 7.06
CA ALA A 110 -17.56 9.16 8.12
C ALA A 110 -16.14 9.35 7.56
N VAL A 111 -15.74 8.60 6.52
CA VAL A 111 -14.47 8.84 5.81
C VAL A 111 -14.47 10.21 5.13
N ARG A 112 -15.52 10.57 4.39
CA ARG A 112 -15.65 11.89 3.73
C ARG A 112 -15.55 13.04 4.72
N ALA A 113 -16.13 12.87 5.91
CA ALA A 113 -16.02 13.82 7.00
C ALA A 113 -14.61 13.81 7.63
N ALA A 114 -13.96 12.67 7.78
CA ALA A 114 -12.65 12.56 8.44
C ALA A 114 -11.49 13.14 7.62
N ILE A 115 -11.65 13.32 6.30
CA ILE A 115 -10.63 13.91 5.41
C ILE A 115 -10.78 15.42 5.23
N ASN A 116 -11.88 16.01 5.72
CA ASN A 116 -12.21 17.43 5.56
C ASN A 116 -12.55 18.07 6.91
N VAL A 117 -12.33 19.37 7.06
CA VAL A 117 -12.73 20.10 8.27
C VAL A 117 -14.20 20.47 8.17
N SER A 118 -14.98 20.26 9.24
CA SER A 118 -16.41 20.62 9.27
C SER A 118 -16.68 22.12 9.43
N ASN A 119 -15.66 22.91 9.80
CA ASN A 119 -15.77 24.36 10.01
C ASN A 119 -14.85 25.10 9.04
N LEU A 120 -15.48 25.84 8.12
CA LEU A 120 -14.87 26.66 7.06
C LEU A 120 -14.11 27.91 7.57
N SER A 121 -13.88 28.05 8.87
CA SER A 121 -13.30 29.27 9.45
C SER A 121 -11.78 29.39 9.27
N ASN A 122 -11.08 28.32 8.90
CA ASN A 122 -9.68 28.36 8.44
C ASN A 122 -9.64 28.03 6.94
N SER A 123 -9.69 29.06 6.09
CA SER A 123 -9.85 28.95 4.64
C SER A 123 -8.60 28.46 3.87
N SER A 124 -7.48 28.18 4.55
CA SER A 124 -6.21 27.88 3.89
C SER A 124 -5.91 26.40 3.66
N GLU A 125 -6.60 25.48 4.34
CA GLU A 125 -6.32 24.05 4.16
C GLU A 125 -7.10 23.47 2.96
N PRO A 126 -6.48 22.58 2.15
CA PRO A 126 -7.16 22.01 1.01
C PRO A 126 -8.27 21.04 1.41
N THR A 127 -9.24 20.91 0.50
CA THR A 127 -10.33 19.96 0.60
C THR A 127 -10.06 18.73 -0.26
N TYR A 128 -10.64 17.61 0.15
CA TYR A 128 -10.48 16.32 -0.50
C TYR A 128 -11.85 15.70 -0.83
N GLU A 129 -11.83 14.77 -1.77
CA GLU A 129 -12.92 13.85 -2.06
C GLU A 129 -12.46 12.40 -1.90
N ALA A 130 -13.41 11.50 -1.60
CA ALA A 130 -13.13 10.09 -1.40
C ALA A 130 -13.87 9.25 -2.46
N HIS A 131 -13.10 8.47 -3.21
CA HIS A 131 -13.60 7.54 -4.21
C HIS A 131 -13.43 6.11 -3.72
N PHE A 132 -14.52 5.36 -3.62
CA PHE A 132 -14.51 4.01 -3.09
C PHE A 132 -14.64 2.97 -4.19
N THR A 133 -13.83 1.91 -4.11
CA THR A 133 -14.01 0.68 -4.88
C THR A 133 -14.18 -0.45 -3.89
N LEU A 134 -15.43 -0.86 -3.66
CA LEU A 134 -15.84 -1.78 -2.59
C LEU A 134 -16.24 -3.14 -3.17
N PRO A 135 -16.06 -4.24 -2.42
CA PRO A 135 -16.41 -5.58 -2.89
C PRO A 135 -17.90 -5.73 -3.20
N ASN A 136 -18.20 -6.37 -4.33
CA ASN A 136 -19.54 -6.76 -4.73
C ASN A 136 -19.66 -8.24 -5.13
N ASP A 137 -18.60 -9.03 -4.94
CA ASP A 137 -18.59 -10.47 -5.14
C ASP A 137 -19.24 -11.23 -3.95
N PRO A 138 -20.43 -11.84 -4.12
CA PRO A 138 -21.15 -12.49 -3.03
C PRO A 138 -20.52 -13.81 -2.57
N TYR A 139 -19.61 -14.39 -3.35
CA TYR A 139 -19.02 -15.70 -3.06
C TYR A 139 -17.61 -15.58 -2.49
N ASN A 140 -16.80 -14.64 -3.01
CA ASN A 140 -15.39 -14.50 -2.65
C ASN A 140 -15.10 -13.35 -1.66
N ALA A 141 -16.01 -12.38 -1.52
CA ALA A 141 -15.80 -11.18 -0.70
C ALA A 141 -16.87 -11.04 0.42
N ARG A 142 -17.11 -12.13 1.15
CA ARG A 142 -18.16 -12.20 2.18
C ARG A 142 -17.81 -11.50 3.49
N GLY A 143 -16.53 -11.43 3.84
CA GLY A 143 -16.07 -10.98 5.16
C GLY A 143 -16.56 -11.84 6.31
N LEU A 144 -16.21 -11.45 7.54
CA LEU A 144 -16.59 -12.18 8.74
C LEU A 144 -18.12 -12.22 8.87
N ARG A 145 -18.68 -13.42 9.06
CA ARG A 145 -20.13 -13.68 9.19
C ARG A 145 -20.97 -13.09 8.04
N GLY A 146 -20.41 -12.93 6.85
CA GLY A 146 -21.15 -12.40 5.70
C GLY A 146 -21.38 -10.88 5.73
N SER A 147 -20.64 -10.14 6.55
CA SER A 147 -20.77 -8.68 6.69
C SER A 147 -20.44 -7.87 5.44
N GLY A 148 -19.73 -8.46 4.47
CA GLY A 148 -19.16 -7.74 3.32
C GLY A 148 -17.99 -6.82 3.68
N LYS A 149 -17.58 -6.76 4.95
CA LYS A 149 -16.47 -5.92 5.45
C LYS A 149 -15.14 -6.64 5.27
N VAL A 150 -14.67 -6.68 4.03
CA VAL A 150 -13.42 -7.35 3.64
C VAL A 150 -12.82 -6.65 2.44
N TYR A 151 -11.50 -6.62 2.30
CA TYR A 151 -10.83 -5.94 1.18
C TYR A 151 -11.26 -4.47 1.07
N GLY A 152 -11.59 -4.00 -0.14
CA GLY A 152 -12.01 -2.64 -0.42
C GLY A 152 -10.84 -1.67 -0.44
N ILE A 153 -10.92 -0.68 -1.32
CA ILE A 153 -9.95 0.41 -1.41
C ILE A 153 -10.66 1.77 -1.46
N CYS A 154 -9.94 2.82 -1.07
CA CYS A 154 -10.40 4.20 -1.17
C CYS A 154 -9.27 5.08 -1.71
N SER A 155 -9.53 5.81 -2.79
CA SER A 155 -8.62 6.82 -3.33
C SER A 155 -9.12 8.20 -2.88
N ILE A 156 -8.33 8.87 -2.05
CA ILE A 156 -8.61 10.21 -1.53
C ILE A 156 -7.84 11.21 -2.40
N LEU A 157 -8.56 12.11 -3.08
CA LEU A 157 -8.01 13.05 -4.05
C LEU A 157 -8.18 14.48 -3.58
N ARG A 158 -7.14 15.30 -3.72
CA ARG A 158 -7.22 16.73 -3.43
C ARG A 158 -8.06 17.42 -4.52
N ARG A 159 -9.02 18.26 -4.11
CA ARG A 159 -10.03 18.81 -5.05
C ARG A 159 -9.45 19.76 -6.11
N ASP A 160 -8.30 20.38 -5.86
CA ASP A 160 -7.63 21.26 -6.82
C ASP A 160 -7.14 20.53 -8.07
N LEU A 161 -7.05 19.19 -8.04
CA LEU A 161 -6.72 18.38 -9.23
C LEU A 161 -7.74 18.59 -10.36
N HIS A 162 -9.02 18.80 -10.06
CA HIS A 162 -10.07 19.08 -11.07
C HIS A 162 -9.89 20.43 -11.77
N GLY A 163 -9.17 21.37 -11.17
CA GLY A 163 -8.80 22.63 -11.82
C GLY A 163 -7.61 22.51 -12.76
N LYS A 164 -6.87 21.39 -12.68
CA LYS A 164 -5.62 21.14 -13.42
C LYS A 164 -5.75 20.06 -14.48
N TYR A 165 -6.64 19.09 -14.27
CA TYR A 165 -6.82 17.93 -15.13
C TYR A 165 -8.30 17.57 -15.26
N GLU A 166 -8.66 16.94 -16.38
CA GLU A 166 -9.84 16.09 -16.42
C GLU A 166 -9.55 14.84 -15.57
N VAL A 167 -10.27 14.71 -14.45
CA VAL A 167 -10.10 13.60 -13.51
C VAL A 167 -11.24 12.60 -13.69
N LYS A 168 -10.91 11.36 -14.00
CA LYS A 168 -11.86 10.24 -14.04
C LYS A 168 -11.41 9.13 -13.12
N VAL A 169 -12.32 8.67 -12.27
CA VAL A 169 -12.05 7.55 -11.37
C VAL A 169 -12.91 6.36 -11.77
N ARG A 170 -12.26 5.22 -12.01
CA ARG A 170 -12.94 3.98 -12.43
C ARG A 170 -12.35 2.75 -11.75
N THR A 171 -12.97 1.61 -12.00
CA THR A 171 -12.40 0.28 -11.74
C THR A 171 -12.29 -0.50 -13.05
N VAL A 172 -11.88 -1.76 -12.96
CA VAL A 172 -11.72 -2.69 -14.08
C VAL A 172 -12.83 -3.74 -14.05
N ASP A 173 -13.26 -4.22 -15.22
CA ASP A 173 -14.42 -5.12 -15.32
C ASP A 173 -14.21 -6.48 -14.64
N TRP A 174 -12.95 -6.91 -14.59
CA TRP A 174 -12.53 -8.19 -14.04
C TRP A 174 -12.33 -8.19 -12.52
N ASP A 175 -12.53 -7.05 -11.85
CA ASP A 175 -12.47 -6.95 -10.39
C ASP A 175 -13.86 -6.76 -9.77
N LYS A 176 -14.28 -7.76 -8.98
CA LYS A 176 -15.50 -7.74 -8.17
C LYS A 176 -15.22 -7.73 -6.67
N GLU A 177 -13.94 -7.73 -6.29
CA GLU A 177 -13.50 -7.82 -4.90
C GLU A 177 -13.11 -6.46 -4.32
N GLY A 178 -13.20 -5.38 -5.10
CA GLY A 178 -12.93 -4.02 -4.63
C GLY A 178 -11.44 -3.79 -4.37
N ARG A 179 -10.58 -4.22 -5.30
CA ARG A 179 -9.13 -4.30 -5.17
C ARG A 179 -8.37 -3.35 -6.08
N ILE A 180 -8.98 -2.89 -7.18
CA ILE A 180 -8.32 -2.09 -8.21
C ILE A 180 -9.13 -0.84 -8.51
N CYS A 181 -8.52 0.33 -8.34
CA CYS A 181 -9.08 1.62 -8.73
C CYS A 181 -8.04 2.34 -9.61
N VAL A 182 -8.52 2.96 -10.69
CA VAL A 182 -7.70 3.74 -11.62
C VAL A 182 -8.17 5.18 -11.57
N VAL A 183 -7.26 6.07 -11.20
CA VAL A 183 -7.43 7.52 -11.27
C VAL A 183 -6.74 7.99 -12.55
N GLU A 184 -7.55 8.34 -13.54
CA GLU A 184 -7.12 8.87 -14.83
C GLU A 184 -7.07 10.39 -14.73
N LEU A 185 -5.88 10.96 -14.98
CA LEU A 185 -5.63 12.38 -15.09
C LEU A 185 -5.31 12.71 -16.53
N THR A 186 -6.08 13.57 -17.16
CA THR A 186 -5.84 14.01 -18.54
C THR A 186 -5.66 15.51 -18.61
N SER A 187 -4.65 15.94 -19.36
CA SER A 187 -4.43 17.30 -19.82
C SER A 187 -4.42 17.29 -21.36
N PRO A 188 -4.47 18.45 -22.04
CA PRO A 188 -4.40 18.51 -23.50
C PRO A 188 -3.20 17.74 -24.10
N ASP A 189 -2.05 17.77 -23.43
CA ASP A 189 -0.79 17.26 -23.98
C ASP A 189 -0.36 15.90 -23.39
N SER A 190 -0.95 15.49 -22.26
CA SER A 190 -0.51 14.30 -21.55
C SER A 190 -1.59 13.67 -20.69
N LYS A 191 -1.46 12.37 -20.45
CA LYS A 191 -2.40 11.59 -19.66
C LYS A 191 -1.67 10.57 -18.77
N CYS A 192 -2.12 10.47 -17.53
CA CYS A 192 -1.53 9.61 -16.50
C CYS A 192 -2.63 8.77 -15.82
N ALA A 193 -2.39 7.48 -15.68
CA ALA A 193 -3.24 6.56 -14.96
C ALA A 193 -2.53 6.12 -13.67
N VAL A 194 -3.08 6.52 -12.52
CA VAL A 194 -2.59 6.13 -11.19
C VAL A 194 -3.48 5.03 -10.63
N PHE A 195 -2.90 3.86 -10.39
CA PHE A 195 -3.61 2.70 -9.85
C PHE A 195 -3.44 2.62 -8.33
N ASN A 196 -4.56 2.49 -7.62
CA ASN A 196 -4.62 2.06 -6.22
C ASN A 196 -4.93 0.56 -6.18
N ILE A 197 -3.99 -0.23 -5.65
CA ILE A 197 -4.02 -1.70 -5.76
C ILE A 197 -3.96 -2.35 -4.39
N TYR A 198 -4.90 -3.26 -4.15
CA TYR A 198 -4.85 -4.27 -3.09
C TYR A 198 -4.87 -5.67 -3.71
N ALA A 199 -3.68 -6.16 -4.08
CA ALA A 199 -3.53 -7.41 -4.80
C ALA A 199 -4.01 -8.63 -3.98
N VAL A 200 -4.31 -9.72 -4.67
CA VAL A 200 -4.86 -10.93 -4.04
C VAL A 200 -3.83 -11.55 -3.10
N ASN A 201 -4.23 -11.73 -1.83
CA ASN A 201 -3.52 -12.62 -0.93
C ASN A 201 -3.77 -14.08 -1.38
N GLY A 202 -2.69 -14.79 -1.74
CA GLY A 202 -2.77 -16.16 -2.24
C GLY A 202 -2.94 -17.13 -1.07
N THR A 203 -3.96 -18.00 -1.14
CA THR A 203 -4.25 -19.03 -0.12
C THR A 203 -4.87 -20.26 -0.79
N ASP A 204 -4.99 -21.37 -0.05
CA ASP A 204 -5.69 -22.59 -0.49
C ASP A 204 -7.22 -22.49 -0.44
N ASN A 205 -7.75 -21.33 -0.03
CA ASN A 205 -9.19 -21.12 -0.04
C ASN A 205 -9.76 -21.24 -1.46
N PRO A 206 -10.97 -21.80 -1.64
CA PRO A 206 -11.63 -21.83 -2.93
C PRO A 206 -11.80 -20.44 -3.53
N TYR A 207 -11.57 -20.33 -4.84
CA TYR A 207 -12.04 -19.22 -5.66
C TYR A 207 -13.27 -19.67 -6.46
N ARG A 208 -14.35 -18.92 -6.36
CA ARG A 208 -15.64 -19.22 -6.98
C ARG A 208 -15.92 -18.24 -8.12
N ASP A 209 -16.63 -18.69 -9.14
CA ASP A 209 -17.17 -17.81 -10.17
C ASP A 209 -18.10 -16.76 -9.52
N PRO A 210 -17.88 -15.45 -9.75
CA PRO A 210 -18.69 -14.40 -9.12
C PRO A 210 -20.17 -14.41 -9.53
N LYS A 211 -20.52 -15.04 -10.65
CA LYS A 211 -21.89 -15.14 -11.16
C LYS A 211 -22.57 -16.43 -10.70
N THR A 212 -21.91 -17.58 -10.86
CA THR A 212 -22.54 -18.90 -10.62
C THR A 212 -22.22 -19.51 -9.25
N GLY A 213 -21.20 -19.02 -8.55
CA GLY A 213 -20.74 -19.60 -7.27
C GLY A 213 -19.98 -20.93 -7.41
N MET A 214 -19.85 -21.46 -8.63
CA MET A 214 -19.08 -22.68 -8.91
C MET A 214 -17.61 -22.46 -8.63
N GLN A 215 -16.95 -23.43 -7.98
CA GLN A 215 -15.52 -23.35 -7.72
C GLN A 215 -14.75 -23.44 -9.05
N LYS A 216 -13.90 -22.44 -9.31
CA LYS A 216 -13.02 -22.35 -10.50
C LYS A 216 -11.57 -22.69 -10.22
N GLY A 217 -11.17 -22.72 -8.94
CA GLY A 217 -9.81 -22.96 -8.50
C GLY A 217 -9.64 -22.52 -7.05
N ILE A 218 -8.43 -22.09 -6.70
CA ILE A 218 -8.09 -21.53 -5.39
C ILE A 218 -7.60 -20.08 -5.50
N ARG A 219 -7.41 -19.40 -4.37
CA ARG A 219 -6.96 -18.00 -4.35
C ARG A 219 -5.57 -17.81 -4.96
N HIS A 220 -4.73 -18.85 -4.93
CA HIS A 220 -3.46 -18.86 -5.63
C HIS A 220 -3.62 -18.72 -7.14
N ASP A 221 -4.54 -19.46 -7.78
CA ASP A 221 -4.84 -19.33 -9.21
C ASP A 221 -5.37 -17.94 -9.54
N ARG A 222 -6.26 -17.43 -8.68
CA ARG A 222 -6.83 -16.08 -8.85
C ARG A 222 -5.75 -15.00 -8.78
N LYS A 223 -4.73 -15.16 -7.93
CA LYS A 223 -3.60 -14.22 -7.85
C LYS A 223 -2.82 -14.16 -9.16
N LEU A 224 -2.45 -15.30 -9.73
CA LEU A 224 -1.74 -15.38 -11.01
C LEU A 224 -2.58 -14.79 -12.16
N ALA A 225 -3.89 -15.08 -12.17
CA ALA A 225 -4.81 -14.49 -13.15
C ALA A 225 -4.87 -12.96 -13.04
N VAL A 226 -4.88 -12.41 -11.82
CA VAL A 226 -4.88 -10.96 -11.59
C VAL A 226 -3.56 -10.32 -12.04
N HIS A 227 -2.40 -10.96 -11.81
CA HIS A 227 -1.15 -10.43 -12.36
C HIS A 227 -1.18 -10.29 -13.87
N LYS A 228 -1.73 -11.29 -14.58
CA LYS A 228 -1.92 -11.22 -16.04
C LYS A 228 -2.85 -10.07 -16.43
N LEU A 229 -4.04 -10.02 -15.85
CA LEU A 229 -5.05 -9.02 -16.19
C LEU A 229 -4.56 -7.59 -15.91
N LEU A 230 -3.81 -7.39 -14.82
CA LEU A 230 -3.19 -6.12 -14.49
C LEU A 230 -2.11 -5.74 -15.51
N ALA A 231 -1.22 -6.66 -15.87
CA ALA A 231 -0.20 -6.40 -16.89
C ALA A 231 -0.82 -6.07 -18.26
N ASP A 232 -1.87 -6.78 -18.68
CA ASP A 232 -2.58 -6.52 -19.93
C ASP A 232 -3.22 -5.11 -19.92
N GLU A 233 -3.89 -4.73 -18.82
CA GLU A 233 -4.52 -3.41 -18.65
C GLU A 233 -3.48 -2.28 -18.71
N CYS A 234 -2.36 -2.44 -17.99
CA CYS A 234 -1.28 -1.46 -17.98
C CYS A 234 -0.60 -1.33 -19.34
N SER A 235 -0.34 -2.45 -20.04
CA SER A 235 0.27 -2.44 -21.37
C SER A 235 -0.64 -1.75 -22.38
N LYS A 236 -1.95 -2.04 -22.35
CA LYS A 236 -2.95 -1.38 -23.19
C LYS A 236 -3.01 0.13 -22.97
N LEU A 237 -2.89 0.58 -21.71
CA LEU A 237 -2.84 2.01 -21.40
C LEU A 237 -1.53 2.65 -21.94
N GLU A 238 -0.37 2.02 -21.77
CA GLU A 238 0.88 2.54 -22.34
C GLU A 238 0.85 2.60 -23.87
N GLU A 239 0.29 1.59 -24.55
CA GLU A 239 0.07 1.59 -26.02
C GLU A 239 -0.83 2.73 -26.47
N GLN A 240 -1.83 3.07 -25.65
CA GLN A 240 -2.69 4.23 -25.88
C GLN A 240 -2.01 5.55 -25.54
N GLY A 241 -0.76 5.53 -25.06
CA GLY A 241 0.05 6.71 -24.76
C GLY A 241 -0.08 7.22 -23.33
N TRP A 242 -0.70 6.47 -22.42
CA TRP A 242 -0.76 6.86 -21.01
C TRP A 242 0.59 6.65 -20.32
N HIS A 243 0.94 7.58 -19.43
CA HIS A 243 1.86 7.29 -18.34
C HIS A 243 1.13 6.43 -17.30
N VAL A 244 1.76 5.35 -16.85
CA VAL A 244 1.12 4.41 -15.92
C VAL A 244 1.92 4.35 -14.63
N LEU A 245 1.24 4.52 -13.50
CA LEU A 245 1.81 4.39 -12.16
C LEU A 245 0.95 3.44 -11.32
N LEU A 246 1.54 2.37 -10.81
CA LEU A 246 0.87 1.46 -9.89
C LEU A 246 1.34 1.75 -8.47
N GLY A 247 0.44 1.76 -7.49
CA GLY A 247 0.78 1.92 -6.09
C GLY A 247 -0.16 1.15 -5.16
N GLY A 248 0.40 0.57 -4.10
CA GLY A 248 -0.36 -0.18 -3.10
C GLY A 248 0.28 -1.49 -2.71
N ASP A 249 -0.51 -2.30 -2.01
CA ASP A 249 -0.12 -3.62 -1.49
C ASP A 249 -0.20 -4.65 -2.63
N MET A 250 0.96 -5.03 -3.14
CA MET A 250 1.11 -6.04 -4.19
C MET A 250 1.09 -7.47 -3.63
N ASN A 251 1.12 -7.65 -2.31
CA ASN A 251 1.18 -8.94 -1.63
C ASN A 251 2.32 -9.84 -2.14
N VAL A 252 3.40 -9.26 -2.65
CA VAL A 252 4.57 -9.98 -3.18
C VAL A 252 5.82 -9.24 -2.70
N ALA A 253 6.71 -9.93 -1.98
CA ALA A 253 8.06 -9.44 -1.72
C ALA A 253 8.94 -9.77 -2.94
N PRO A 254 9.46 -8.78 -3.70
CA PRO A 254 10.12 -9.02 -4.98
C PRO A 254 11.41 -9.85 -4.89
N ASP A 255 12.28 -9.61 -3.92
CA ASP A 255 13.55 -10.33 -3.80
C ASP A 255 14.05 -10.50 -2.35
N ALA A 256 15.26 -11.06 -2.18
CA ALA A 256 15.83 -11.42 -0.88
C ALA A 256 16.06 -10.22 0.07
N ARG A 257 16.12 -9.00 -0.46
CA ARG A 257 16.24 -7.77 0.31
C ARG A 257 14.90 -7.37 0.93
N ASP A 258 13.80 -7.85 0.36
CA ASP A 258 12.42 -7.48 0.68
C ASP A 258 11.76 -8.36 1.74
N GLY A 259 12.52 -9.22 2.43
CA GLY A 259 12.04 -10.01 3.56
C GLY A 259 13.06 -10.13 4.68
N TYR A 260 12.57 -10.13 5.92
CA TYR A 260 13.35 -10.30 7.14
C TYR A 260 12.63 -11.22 8.15
N PRO A 261 13.32 -12.17 8.81
CA PRO A 261 14.77 -12.44 8.73
C PRO A 261 15.21 -13.08 7.41
N LYS A 262 14.26 -13.58 6.62
CA LYS A 262 14.49 -14.11 5.28
C LYS A 262 13.25 -13.91 4.41
N LEU A 263 13.45 -13.93 3.11
CA LEU A 263 12.37 -13.94 2.14
C LEU A 263 11.49 -15.18 2.31
N ARG A 264 10.16 -15.01 2.27
CA ARG A 264 9.21 -16.12 2.36
C ARG A 264 9.28 -17.01 1.11
N THR A 265 9.45 -18.31 1.33
CA THR A 265 9.49 -19.34 0.29
C THR A 265 8.52 -20.49 0.55
N PHE A 266 7.93 -20.56 1.74
CA PHE A 266 6.93 -21.55 2.11
C PHE A 266 5.59 -20.88 2.45
N PRO A 267 4.45 -21.36 1.91
CA PRO A 267 4.35 -22.45 0.92
C PRO A 267 5.04 -22.09 -0.40
N GLN A 268 5.38 -23.11 -1.22
CA GLN A 268 6.08 -22.96 -2.51
C GLN A 268 5.42 -21.92 -3.42
N GLN A 269 4.12 -21.72 -3.26
CA GLN A 269 3.34 -20.75 -4.00
C GLN A 269 3.83 -19.30 -3.84
N HIS A 270 4.51 -18.93 -2.74
CA HIS A 270 5.17 -17.61 -2.67
C HIS A 270 6.24 -17.44 -3.75
N MET A 271 7.00 -18.49 -4.07
CA MET A 271 8.02 -18.47 -5.12
C MET A 271 7.37 -18.38 -6.51
N ILE A 272 6.32 -19.17 -6.75
CA ILE A 272 5.57 -19.17 -8.02
C ILE A 272 4.94 -17.80 -8.27
N ASN A 273 4.25 -17.24 -7.27
CA ASN A 273 3.64 -15.91 -7.37
C ASN A 273 4.67 -14.82 -7.65
N ARG A 274 5.84 -14.88 -6.99
CA ARG A 274 6.93 -13.92 -7.21
C ARG A 274 7.49 -14.03 -8.62
N ALA A 275 7.77 -15.24 -9.10
CA ALA A 275 8.28 -15.45 -10.45
C ALA A 275 7.29 -14.94 -11.52
N ASP A 276 5.99 -15.23 -11.36
CA ASP A 276 4.94 -14.73 -12.25
C ASP A 276 4.81 -13.20 -12.18
N PHE A 277 4.87 -12.61 -10.99
CA PHE A 277 4.86 -11.17 -10.80
C PHE A 277 6.04 -10.48 -11.51
N HIS A 278 7.26 -10.99 -11.33
CA HIS A 278 8.44 -10.49 -12.05
C HIS A 278 8.26 -10.59 -13.57
N ALA A 279 7.87 -11.76 -14.05
CA ALA A 279 7.71 -12.00 -15.49
C ALA A 279 6.67 -11.08 -16.14
N ARG A 280 5.56 -10.78 -15.45
CA ARG A 280 4.46 -10.00 -16.02
C ARG A 280 4.58 -8.50 -15.79
N LEU A 281 4.98 -8.09 -14.59
CA LEU A 281 4.91 -6.69 -14.14
C LEU A 281 6.27 -5.98 -14.09
N LEU A 282 7.42 -6.68 -13.93
CA LEU A 282 8.72 -6.01 -13.72
C LEU A 282 9.76 -6.23 -14.84
N GLN A 283 9.79 -7.39 -15.47
CA GLN A 283 10.90 -7.84 -16.35
C GLN A 283 10.56 -7.86 -17.86
N GLY A 284 9.43 -7.30 -18.28
CA GLY A 284 8.94 -7.42 -19.66
C GLY A 284 9.63 -6.51 -20.68
N LYS A 285 10.56 -7.03 -21.49
CA LYS A 285 10.89 -6.47 -22.83
C LYS A 285 11.09 -7.52 -23.95
N ASP A 286 11.15 -8.81 -23.65
CA ASP A 286 11.54 -9.83 -24.65
C ASP A 286 10.39 -10.69 -25.22
N SER A 287 9.12 -10.46 -24.84
CA SER A 287 7.98 -11.10 -25.51
C SER A 287 6.72 -10.24 -25.51
N GLU A 288 5.92 -10.39 -26.56
CA GLU A 288 4.87 -9.47 -27.06
C GLU A 288 3.76 -9.01 -26.07
N LYS A 289 3.75 -9.42 -24.79
CA LYS A 289 2.64 -9.12 -23.85
C LYS A 289 3.08 -9.04 -22.38
N ARG A 290 3.97 -8.11 -22.01
CA ARG A 290 4.41 -7.89 -20.62
C ARG A 290 4.58 -6.39 -20.34
N PHE A 291 4.06 -5.89 -19.22
CA PHE A 291 4.11 -4.47 -18.85
C PHE A 291 5.55 -4.00 -18.57
N GLY A 292 6.32 -4.82 -17.85
CA GLY A 292 7.73 -4.54 -17.57
C GLY A 292 7.96 -3.18 -16.92
N GLY A 293 7.22 -2.84 -15.87
CA GLY A 293 7.41 -1.64 -15.07
C GLY A 293 8.68 -1.65 -14.19
N ILE A 294 9.01 -0.50 -13.61
CA ILE A 294 10.15 -0.30 -12.71
C ILE A 294 9.65 -0.30 -11.26
N ASP A 295 10.18 -1.17 -10.41
CA ASP A 295 10.05 -1.02 -8.96
C ASP A 295 10.84 0.22 -8.52
N VAL A 296 10.10 1.31 -8.26
CA VAL A 296 10.68 2.65 -8.08
C VAL A 296 11.63 2.69 -6.89
N TRP A 297 11.21 2.13 -5.75
CA TRP A 297 12.04 2.10 -4.54
C TRP A 297 13.36 1.38 -4.81
N ARG A 298 13.28 0.20 -5.45
CA ARG A 298 14.48 -0.60 -5.69
C ARG A 298 15.44 0.08 -6.66
N GLN A 299 14.90 0.77 -7.67
CA GLN A 299 15.71 1.48 -8.66
C GLN A 299 16.40 2.72 -8.07
N MET A 300 15.78 3.41 -7.11
CA MET A 300 16.33 4.62 -6.50
C MET A 300 17.25 4.34 -5.31
N HIS A 301 16.94 3.32 -4.50
CA HIS A 301 17.61 3.06 -3.21
C HIS A 301 18.51 1.83 -3.22
N GLY A 302 18.75 1.23 -4.40
CA GLY A 302 19.76 0.19 -4.61
C GLY A 302 19.57 -1.02 -3.70
N ASP A 303 20.52 -1.30 -2.80
CA ASP A 303 20.49 -2.46 -1.91
C ASP A 303 19.84 -2.19 -0.54
N GLU A 304 19.32 -0.99 -0.32
CA GLU A 304 18.72 -0.63 0.97
C GLU A 304 17.56 -1.57 1.34
N ARG A 305 17.58 -2.02 2.60
CA ARG A 305 16.58 -2.92 3.18
C ARG A 305 15.62 -2.12 4.06
N ARG A 306 14.43 -1.90 3.51
CA ARG A 306 13.28 -1.28 4.18
C ARG A 306 12.06 -2.17 3.97
N TYR A 307 11.14 -2.17 4.93
CA TYR A 307 9.98 -3.04 4.92
C TYR A 307 8.70 -2.24 5.11
N THR A 308 7.61 -2.76 4.57
CA THR A 308 6.31 -2.08 4.61
C THR A 308 5.30 -2.82 5.45
N TYR A 309 5.37 -4.15 5.51
CA TYR A 309 4.57 -5.01 6.38
C TYR A 309 5.37 -5.46 7.60
N TYR A 310 4.76 -5.36 8.78
CA TYR A 310 5.31 -5.77 10.06
C TYR A 310 4.31 -6.66 10.80
N SER A 311 4.71 -7.91 11.08
CA SER A 311 3.80 -8.90 11.68
C SER A 311 3.29 -8.48 13.06
N ARG A 312 1.96 -8.48 13.24
CA ARG A 312 1.33 -8.26 14.54
C ARG A 312 1.71 -9.38 15.51
N GLY A 313 2.02 -9.02 16.76
CA GLY A 313 2.38 -9.99 17.81
C GLY A 313 3.84 -10.44 17.77
N ARG A 314 4.66 -9.87 16.89
CA ARG A 314 6.13 -9.97 16.94
C ARG A 314 6.71 -8.64 17.42
N VAL A 315 7.92 -8.70 17.96
CA VAL A 315 8.70 -7.48 18.25
C VAL A 315 8.94 -6.73 16.94
N TRP A 316 8.81 -5.41 16.95
CA TRP A 316 9.04 -4.55 15.79
C TRP A 316 10.36 -4.91 15.09
N GLY A 317 10.35 -4.94 13.75
CA GLY A 317 11.55 -5.22 12.97
C GLY A 317 12.00 -6.68 12.93
N THR A 318 11.36 -7.61 13.66
CA THR A 318 11.81 -9.03 13.71
C THR A 318 11.17 -9.96 12.69
N SER A 319 10.12 -9.53 12.00
CA SER A 319 9.42 -10.31 10.97
C SER A 319 8.70 -9.35 10.01
N CYS A 320 9.32 -9.08 8.88
CA CYS A 320 8.95 -7.97 8.00
C CYS A 320 9.04 -8.36 6.53
N ASP A 321 8.21 -7.74 5.69
CA ASP A 321 8.30 -7.86 4.23
C ASP A 321 8.06 -6.50 3.57
N ARG A 322 8.66 -6.25 2.41
CA ARG A 322 8.31 -5.11 1.54
C ARG A 322 7.35 -5.62 0.47
N VAL A 323 6.06 -5.37 0.69
CA VAL A 323 4.97 -5.81 -0.19
C VAL A 323 4.16 -4.65 -0.75
N ASP A 324 4.39 -3.44 -0.23
CA ASP A 324 3.81 -2.21 -0.72
C ASP A 324 4.89 -1.45 -1.49
N TYR A 325 4.63 -1.09 -2.74
CA TYR A 325 5.57 -0.31 -3.53
C TYR A 325 4.87 0.37 -4.71
N PHE A 326 5.54 1.37 -5.26
CA PHE A 326 5.17 1.96 -6.54
C PHE A 326 5.89 1.27 -7.70
N ILE A 327 5.17 1.03 -8.80
CA ILE A 327 5.72 0.56 -10.06
C ILE A 327 5.44 1.60 -11.13
N ALA A 328 6.50 2.20 -11.67
CA ALA A 328 6.40 3.12 -12.79
C ALA A 328 6.38 2.34 -14.11
N GLY A 329 5.42 2.61 -14.98
CA GLY A 329 5.48 2.17 -16.38
C GLY A 329 6.71 2.74 -17.06
N ARG A 330 7.23 2.04 -18.09
CA ARG A 330 8.47 2.44 -18.77
C ARG A 330 8.34 3.84 -19.35
N LYS A 331 7.18 4.20 -19.91
CA LYS A 331 6.97 5.55 -20.45
C LYS A 331 7.07 6.63 -19.38
N LEU A 332 6.52 6.39 -18.18
CA LEU A 332 6.60 7.32 -17.05
C LEU A 332 8.03 7.45 -16.53
N TRP A 333 8.73 6.31 -16.41
CA TRP A 333 10.10 6.25 -15.92
C TRP A 333 11.10 6.90 -16.89
N ASP A 334 11.09 6.49 -18.16
CA ASP A 334 12.04 6.95 -19.18
C ASP A 334 11.88 8.44 -19.49
N ALA A 335 10.68 9.00 -19.28
CA ALA A 335 10.41 10.44 -19.35
C ALA A 335 10.93 11.22 -18.12
N GLY A 336 11.53 10.54 -17.13
CA GLY A 336 12.10 11.18 -15.94
C GLY A 336 11.04 11.81 -15.03
N LEU A 337 9.80 11.30 -15.04
CA LEU A 337 8.71 11.89 -14.27
C LEU A 337 8.75 11.55 -12.78
N VAL A 338 9.38 10.44 -12.39
CA VAL A 338 9.60 10.12 -10.97
C VAL A 338 10.70 11.02 -10.43
N ARG A 339 10.39 11.79 -9.38
CA ARG A 339 11.32 12.72 -8.74
C ARG A 339 11.91 12.16 -7.45
N ASP A 340 11.06 11.55 -6.63
CA ASP A 340 11.48 10.99 -5.35
C ASP A 340 10.52 9.89 -4.89
N SER A 341 10.96 9.04 -3.97
CA SER A 341 10.14 8.02 -3.34
C SER A 341 10.68 7.60 -1.98
N GLY A 342 9.79 7.15 -1.10
CA GLY A 342 10.20 6.69 0.23
C GLY A 342 9.22 5.77 0.94
N ILE A 343 9.69 5.23 2.06
CA ILE A 343 8.94 4.33 2.95
C ILE A 343 8.96 4.92 4.35
N LEU A 344 7.81 5.09 4.99
CA LEU A 344 7.71 5.67 6.34
C LEU A 344 7.77 4.58 7.42
N ASP A 345 8.91 3.89 7.53
CA ASP A 345 9.11 2.64 8.29
C ASP A 345 9.26 2.81 9.81
N SER A 346 8.41 3.62 10.44
CA SER A 346 8.34 3.74 11.91
C SER A 346 7.03 3.18 12.48
N GLU A 347 7.05 2.77 13.75
CA GLU A 347 5.82 2.37 14.45
C GLU A 347 4.79 3.50 14.52
N THR A 348 5.28 4.73 14.61
CA THR A 348 4.48 5.96 14.64
C THR A 348 3.70 6.14 13.34
N GLU A 349 4.36 5.95 12.20
CA GLU A 349 3.75 6.07 10.86
C GLU A 349 2.86 4.89 10.51
N ARG A 350 3.20 3.68 10.99
CA ARG A 350 2.33 2.50 10.90
C ARG A 350 0.95 2.72 11.52
N GLY A 351 0.89 3.50 12.60
CA GLY A 351 -0.31 3.71 13.37
C GLY A 351 -0.99 2.37 13.76
N PRO A 352 -2.32 2.23 13.63
CA PRO A 352 -3.04 1.01 13.99
C PRO A 352 -2.94 -0.11 12.94
N SER A 353 -2.31 0.12 11.80
CA SER A 353 -2.14 -0.90 10.75
C SER A 353 -1.01 -1.89 11.11
N ASP A 354 -0.84 -2.93 10.31
CA ASP A 354 0.38 -3.72 10.19
C ASP A 354 1.27 -3.29 9.01
N HIS A 355 0.81 -2.32 8.20
CA HIS A 355 1.59 -1.73 7.13
C HIS A 355 1.96 -0.27 7.42
N VAL A 356 3.10 0.17 6.91
CA VAL A 356 3.50 1.58 6.91
C VAL A 356 3.17 2.24 5.57
N PRO A 357 2.95 3.57 5.54
CA PRO A 357 2.78 4.31 4.30
C PRO A 357 4.05 4.31 3.44
N ILE A 358 3.85 4.31 2.13
CA ILE A 358 4.88 4.61 1.12
C ILE A 358 4.48 5.85 0.33
N TRP A 359 5.44 6.51 -0.29
CA TRP A 359 5.16 7.71 -1.09
C TRP A 359 6.04 7.80 -2.33
N ILE A 360 5.55 8.60 -3.29
CA ILE A 360 6.24 8.95 -4.52
C ILE A 360 5.88 10.38 -4.90
N ASP A 361 6.86 11.10 -5.44
CA ASP A 361 6.68 12.39 -6.08
C ASP A 361 6.83 12.23 -7.59
N ILE A 362 5.82 12.66 -8.35
CA ILE A 362 5.84 12.64 -9.82
C ILE A 362 5.66 14.05 -10.41
N ALA A 363 6.48 14.45 -11.35
CA ALA A 363 6.37 15.72 -12.06
C ALA A 363 5.45 15.63 -13.27
N PHE A 364 4.18 15.30 -13.02
CA PHE A 364 3.15 15.27 -14.06
C PHE A 364 2.45 16.63 -14.12
N GLN A 365 2.95 17.56 -14.93
CA GLN A 365 2.42 18.92 -15.00
C GLN A 365 1.10 19.01 -15.79
N PRO A 366 0.18 19.92 -15.41
CA PRO A 366 -0.89 20.35 -16.31
C PRO A 366 -0.28 21.07 -17.52
N SER A 367 -0.93 21.03 -18.69
CA SER A 367 -0.42 21.71 -19.89
C SER A 367 -0.06 23.16 -19.55
N SER A 368 1.15 23.58 -19.91
CA SER A 368 1.53 24.99 -19.88
C SER A 368 0.60 25.73 -20.83
N THR A 369 -0.36 26.48 -20.30
CA THR A 369 -1.05 27.51 -21.08
C THR A 369 0.05 28.39 -21.66
N LYS A 370 0.21 28.37 -22.98
CA LYS A 370 0.98 29.41 -23.68
C LYS A 370 0.31 30.73 -23.31
N THR A 371 0.94 31.49 -22.42
CA THR A 371 0.64 32.91 -22.21
C THR A 371 0.84 33.69 -23.50
#